data_AF-A0A7S4IX41-F1
#
_entry.id   AF-A0A7S4IX41-F1
#
_cell.length_a   1.000
_cell.length_b   1.000
_cell.length_c   1.000
_cell.angle_alpha   90.00
_cell.angle_beta   90.00
_cell.angle_gamma   90.00
#
_symmetry.space_group_name_H-M   'P 1'
#
loop_
_entity.id
_entity.type
_entity.pdbx_description
1 polymer ?
#
loop_
_entity_poly.entity_id
_entity_poly.type
_entity_poly.pdbx_seq_one_letter_code
_entity_poly.pdbx_strand_id
1 'polypeptide(L)'
;MVSNGIQHGYSSVLMPTDYLQDVGKHAIMYTLLISSLFCACCALVKRWSKKGDESRDKTKEDKATTLLNSFQLTNLIINIGLGFYGIYWWFLVLPNGCHDSDKIGHPYKITKECLTPAFFSEFQMSYQLWSIPLCILVGENSGPMMAHHVSVATLAVMCSTLITSTRYYCVFYFGVVESSSVFLSIMNAFKSRPHWIEAMPTLFACSKLLFSVTFLCMRIVLWIPLLLDFFRIAWDIGTSRGEHNGIYHILVVTSFAPAFVLTAMQIFWASKIIRGLVKMISKPTDSEWHSGVSSHGKDKGD
;
A
#
# COMPACT_ATOMS: atom_id res chain seq x y z
N MET A 1 28.20 -10.38 45.15
CA MET A 1 28.19 -9.10 44.40
C MET A 1 27.89 -9.42 42.94
N VAL A 2 26.61 -9.43 42.57
CA VAL A 2 26.13 -9.77 41.23
C VAL A 2 25.23 -8.63 40.77
N SER A 3 25.49 -8.16 39.54
CA SER A 3 24.59 -7.38 38.68
C SER A 3 24.21 -5.95 39.08
N ASN A 4 25.07 -4.99 38.73
CA ASN A 4 24.67 -3.58 38.48
C ASN A 4 24.89 -3.16 37.01
N GLY A 5 24.98 -4.11 36.07
CA GLY A 5 25.45 -3.84 34.70
C GLY A 5 24.38 -3.60 33.62
N ILE A 6 23.08 -3.75 33.91
CA ILE A 6 22.03 -3.74 32.86
C ILE A 6 20.86 -2.83 33.25
N GLN A 7 21.12 -1.57 33.57
CA GLN A 7 20.04 -0.56 33.69
C GLN A 7 20.17 0.63 32.72
N HIS A 8 21.25 0.73 31.94
CA HIS A 8 21.44 1.86 31.01
C HIS A 8 20.91 1.63 29.58
N GLY A 9 20.22 0.53 29.29
CA GLY A 9 19.85 0.15 27.93
C GLY A 9 18.51 0.67 27.37
N TYR A 10 17.68 1.35 28.16
CA TYR A 10 16.27 1.59 27.81
C TYR A 10 15.85 3.06 27.66
N SER A 11 16.79 4.01 27.67
CA SER A 11 16.45 5.44 27.59
C SER A 11 15.97 5.87 26.21
N SER A 12 16.48 5.26 25.13
CA SER A 12 16.06 5.63 23.78
C SER A 12 14.83 4.86 23.32
N VAL A 13 13.91 5.57 22.69
CA VAL A 13 12.74 5.00 22.01
C VAL A 13 12.98 4.88 20.51
N LEU A 14 13.81 5.79 19.99
CA LEU A 14 14.27 5.79 18.61
C LEU A 14 15.45 4.87 18.44
N MET A 15 15.58 4.34 17.23
CA MET A 15 16.74 3.60 16.78
C MET A 15 18.01 4.43 16.95
N PRO A 16 19.17 3.80 17.15
CA PRO A 16 20.46 4.50 17.19
C PRO A 16 20.68 5.43 15.99
N THR A 17 21.39 6.53 16.22
CA THR A 17 21.53 7.62 15.26
C THR A 17 22.16 7.19 13.94
N ASP A 18 23.11 6.27 13.98
CA ASP A 18 23.71 5.64 12.80
C ASP A 18 22.67 4.92 11.93
N TYR A 19 21.82 4.10 12.55
CA TYR A 19 20.70 3.46 11.86
C TYR A 19 19.73 4.48 11.27
N LEU A 20 19.35 5.51 12.02
CA LEU A 20 18.45 6.56 11.53
C LEU A 20 19.03 7.34 10.34
N GLN A 21 20.35 7.56 10.34
CA GLN A 21 21.04 8.15 9.18
C GLN A 21 20.95 7.24 7.96
N ASP A 22 21.10 5.93 8.14
CA ASP A 22 20.97 4.96 7.04
C ASP A 22 19.54 4.87 6.52
N VAL A 23 18.53 4.89 7.40
CA VAL A 23 17.11 5.03 7.00
C VAL A 23 16.92 6.30 6.16
N GLY A 24 17.51 7.42 6.57
CA GLY A 24 17.45 8.67 5.82
C GLY A 24 18.10 8.57 4.43
N LYS A 25 19.28 7.93 4.33
CA LYS A 25 19.97 7.69 3.05
C LYS A 25 19.13 6.79 2.14
N HIS A 26 18.60 5.69 2.68
CA HIS A 26 17.73 4.78 1.95
C HIS A 26 16.46 5.48 1.47
N ALA A 27 15.87 6.33 2.32
CA ALA A 27 14.68 7.10 1.95
C ALA A 27 14.90 7.96 0.71
N ILE A 28 16.03 8.68 0.67
CA ILE A 28 16.43 9.50 -0.47
C ILE A 28 16.71 8.63 -1.70
N MET A 29 17.51 7.57 -1.54
CA MET A 29 17.87 6.66 -2.63
C MET A 29 16.65 6.01 -3.29
N TYR A 30 15.72 5.45 -2.50
CA TYR A 30 14.51 4.83 -3.03
C TYR A 30 13.58 5.86 -3.67
N THR A 31 13.46 7.06 -3.11
CA THR A 31 12.67 8.16 -3.71
C THR A 31 13.23 8.56 -5.08
N LEU A 32 14.56 8.64 -5.22
CA LEU A 32 15.23 8.91 -6.51
C LEU A 32 15.05 7.77 -7.50
N LEU A 33 15.12 6.52 -7.04
CA LEU A 33 14.87 5.33 -7.87
C LEU A 33 13.44 5.33 -8.41
N ILE A 34 12.45 5.57 -7.55
CA ILE A 34 11.04 5.65 -7.94
C ILE A 34 10.80 6.82 -8.90
N SER A 35 11.42 7.97 -8.65
CA SER A 35 11.35 9.13 -9.56
C SER A 35 11.95 8.81 -10.94
N SER A 36 13.06 8.08 -10.98
CA SER A 36 13.69 7.64 -12.23
C SER A 36 12.79 6.67 -13.00
N LEU A 37 12.17 5.71 -12.29
CA LEU A 37 11.17 4.81 -12.86
C LEU A 37 9.98 5.60 -13.43
N PHE A 38 9.47 6.58 -12.71
CA PHE A 38 8.40 7.45 -13.17
C PHE A 38 8.75 8.21 -14.45
N CYS A 39 9.96 8.76 -14.54
CA CYS A 39 10.47 9.39 -15.76
C CYS A 39 10.53 8.42 -16.94
N ALA A 40 10.96 7.17 -16.71
CA ALA A 40 10.96 6.12 -17.72
C ALA A 40 9.52 5.78 -18.17
N CYS A 41 8.58 5.62 -17.24
CA CYS A 41 7.15 5.44 -17.53
C CYS A 41 6.59 6.61 -18.35
N CYS A 42 6.95 7.86 -18.01
CA CYS A 42 6.57 9.04 -18.78
C CYS A 42 7.08 9.00 -20.22
N ALA A 43 8.33 8.59 -20.43
CA ALA A 43 8.90 8.44 -21.76
C ALA A 43 8.18 7.34 -22.57
N LEU A 44 7.86 6.21 -21.93
CA LEU A 44 7.14 5.10 -22.54
C LEU A 44 5.71 5.49 -22.94
N VAL A 45 4.94 6.08 -22.02
CA VAL A 45 3.57 6.53 -22.28
C VAL A 45 3.55 7.57 -23.40
N LYS A 46 4.45 8.56 -23.40
CA LYS A 46 4.56 9.54 -24.49
C LYS A 46 4.84 8.89 -25.85
N ARG A 47 5.75 7.92 -25.90
CA ARG A 47 6.07 7.18 -27.13
C ARG A 47 4.87 6.39 -27.64
N TRP A 48 4.09 5.83 -26.72
CA TRP A 48 2.92 5.05 -27.08
C TRP A 48 1.77 5.93 -27.59
N SER A 49 1.48 7.04 -26.92
CA SER A 49 0.44 8.00 -27.34
C SER A 49 0.70 8.55 -28.74
N LYS A 50 1.96 8.85 -29.09
CA LYS A 50 2.33 9.36 -30.43
C LYS A 50 2.02 8.41 -31.58
N LYS A 51 1.98 7.09 -31.34
CA LYS A 51 1.69 6.11 -32.40
C LYS A 51 0.21 6.01 -32.74
N GLY A 52 -0.68 6.50 -31.87
CA GLY A 52 -2.12 6.30 -32.00
C GLY A 52 -2.90 7.49 -32.58
N ASP A 53 -2.29 8.68 -32.69
CA ASP A 53 -3.05 9.89 -32.97
C ASP A 53 -2.22 10.93 -33.75
N GLU A 54 -2.07 10.73 -35.06
CA GLU A 54 -1.45 11.73 -35.97
C GLU A 54 -2.36 12.96 -36.24
N SER A 55 -3.62 12.93 -35.79
CA SER A 55 -4.65 13.88 -36.23
C SER A 55 -5.11 14.91 -35.19
N ARG A 56 -4.63 14.86 -33.95
CA ARG A 56 -5.23 15.62 -32.84
C ARG A 56 -4.33 16.73 -32.31
N ASP A 57 -4.79 17.96 -32.49
CA ASP A 57 -4.19 19.15 -31.88
C ASP A 57 -4.66 19.28 -30.42
N LYS A 58 -3.89 18.74 -29.47
CA LYS A 58 -4.16 18.82 -28.03
C LYS A 58 -2.88 18.91 -27.20
N THR A 59 -2.52 20.09 -26.70
CA THR A 59 -1.25 20.27 -25.96
C THR A 59 -1.36 20.27 -24.44
N LYS A 60 -2.55 20.51 -23.85
CA LYS A 60 -2.74 20.55 -22.38
C LYS A 60 -3.39 19.30 -21.80
N GLU A 61 -4.53 18.87 -22.36
CA GLU A 61 -5.26 17.65 -21.93
C GLU A 61 -4.38 16.39 -22.05
N ASP A 62 -3.54 16.35 -23.09
CA ASP A 62 -2.59 15.26 -23.34
C ASP A 62 -1.48 15.17 -22.29
N LYS A 63 -1.04 16.32 -21.76
CA LYS A 63 0.00 16.34 -20.70
C LYS A 63 -0.53 15.79 -19.39
N ALA A 64 -1.72 16.21 -18.97
CA ALA A 64 -2.35 15.72 -17.74
C ALA A 64 -2.64 14.21 -17.85
N THR A 65 -3.18 13.76 -18.98
CA THR A 65 -3.45 12.35 -19.26
C THR A 65 -2.16 11.52 -19.27
N THR A 66 -1.10 12.03 -19.90
CA THR A 66 0.21 11.38 -19.90
C THR A 66 0.75 11.24 -18.47
N LEU A 67 0.66 12.29 -17.67
CA LEU A 67 1.16 12.30 -16.29
C LEU A 67 0.42 11.27 -15.43
N LEU A 68 -0.91 11.28 -15.47
CA LEU A 68 -1.76 10.33 -14.74
C LEU A 68 -1.47 8.88 -15.17
N ASN A 69 -1.40 8.61 -16.47
CA ASN A 69 -1.10 7.27 -16.98
C ASN A 69 0.29 6.77 -16.54
N SER A 70 1.27 7.67 -16.52
CA SER A 70 2.64 7.35 -16.08
C SER A 70 2.69 7.09 -14.58
N PHE A 71 1.90 7.84 -13.81
CA PHE A 71 1.75 7.64 -12.37
C PHE A 71 1.13 6.27 -12.07
N GLN A 72 0.01 5.94 -12.72
CA GLN A 72 -0.66 4.64 -12.57
C GLN A 72 0.22 3.47 -13.00
N LEU A 73 0.97 3.60 -14.09
CA LEU A 73 1.93 2.57 -14.53
C LEU A 73 3.07 2.39 -13.52
N THR A 74 3.59 3.48 -12.96
CA THR A 74 4.63 3.42 -11.93
C THR A 74 4.13 2.71 -10.68
N ASN A 75 2.92 3.06 -10.21
CA ASN A 75 2.28 2.38 -9.07
C ASN A 75 2.06 0.90 -9.34
N LEU A 76 1.64 0.52 -10.57
CA LEU A 76 1.49 -0.88 -10.95
C LEU A 76 2.82 -1.65 -10.83
N ILE A 77 3.92 -1.11 -11.36
CA ILE A 77 5.24 -1.75 -11.32
C ILE A 77 5.71 -1.92 -9.86
N ILE A 78 5.53 -0.89 -9.04
CA ILE A 78 5.91 -0.93 -7.62
C ILE A 78 5.07 -1.96 -6.86
N ASN A 79 3.75 -1.97 -7.06
CA ASN A 79 2.85 -2.91 -6.40
C ASN A 79 3.12 -4.37 -6.81
N ILE A 80 3.53 -4.61 -8.06
CA ILE A 80 4.00 -5.93 -8.51
C ILE A 80 5.25 -6.31 -7.71
N GLY A 81 6.26 -5.45 -7.68
CA GLY A 81 7.51 -5.72 -6.97
C GLY A 81 7.29 -5.99 -5.49
N LEU A 82 6.63 -5.07 -4.77
CA LEU A 82 6.34 -5.22 -3.34
C LEU A 82 5.40 -6.38 -3.04
N GLY A 83 4.36 -6.56 -3.86
CA GLY A 83 3.37 -7.62 -3.70
C GLY A 83 4.00 -9.01 -3.77
N PHE A 84 4.73 -9.30 -4.85
CA PHE A 84 5.38 -10.60 -5.02
C PHE A 84 6.50 -10.82 -3.99
N TYR A 85 7.32 -9.80 -3.73
CA TYR A 85 8.39 -9.91 -2.74
C TYR A 85 7.83 -10.11 -1.32
N GLY A 86 6.71 -9.46 -0.99
CA GLY A 86 5.98 -9.63 0.26
C GLY A 86 5.42 -11.03 0.41
N ILE A 87 4.77 -11.58 -0.63
CA ILE A 87 4.27 -12.97 -0.63
C ILE A 87 5.44 -13.95 -0.42
N TYR A 88 6.55 -13.77 -1.15
CA TYR A 88 7.74 -14.61 -0.99
C TYR A 88 8.25 -14.57 0.46
N TRP A 89 8.46 -13.38 1.02
CA TRP A 89 8.96 -13.27 2.39
C TRP A 89 7.99 -13.84 3.42
N TRP A 90 6.70 -13.52 3.31
CA TRP A 90 5.71 -13.90 4.30
C TRP A 90 5.46 -15.40 4.36
N PHE A 91 5.34 -16.05 3.20
CA PHE A 91 4.94 -17.46 3.13
C PHE A 91 6.11 -18.42 3.00
N LEU A 92 7.29 -17.96 2.54
CA LEU A 92 8.42 -18.85 2.22
C LEU A 92 9.68 -18.57 3.03
N VAL A 93 9.87 -17.36 3.58
CA VAL A 93 11.09 -17.00 4.31
C VAL A 93 10.86 -16.86 5.80
N LEU A 94 9.77 -16.21 6.21
CA LEU A 94 9.46 -16.05 7.63
C LEU A 94 9.06 -17.40 8.24
N PRO A 95 9.64 -17.77 9.39
CA PRO A 95 9.30 -19.02 10.05
C PRO A 95 7.89 -18.95 10.63
N ASN A 96 7.18 -20.07 10.52
CA ASN A 96 5.88 -20.21 11.16
C ASN A 96 6.08 -20.28 12.68
N GLY A 97 5.26 -19.53 13.44
CA GLY A 97 5.22 -19.65 14.91
C GLY A 97 6.26 -18.84 15.67
N CYS A 98 6.74 -17.72 15.14
CA CYS A 98 7.57 -16.76 15.88
C CYS A 98 6.98 -16.43 17.24
N HIS A 99 7.80 -16.51 18.29
CA HIS A 99 7.41 -16.06 19.62
C HIS A 99 7.24 -14.54 19.63
N ASP A 100 6.39 -14.00 20.49
CA ASP A 100 6.05 -12.58 20.48
C ASP A 100 7.28 -11.69 20.73
N SER A 101 8.19 -12.13 21.60
CA SER A 101 9.46 -11.45 21.84
C SER A 101 10.30 -11.26 20.58
N ASP A 102 10.21 -12.20 19.63
CA ASP A 102 11.00 -12.17 18.40
C ASP A 102 10.34 -11.27 17.34
N LYS A 103 9.01 -11.08 17.41
CA LYS A 103 8.27 -10.15 16.55
C LYS A 103 8.54 -8.67 16.89
N ILE A 104 8.93 -8.38 18.13
CA ILE A 104 9.27 -7.05 18.66
C ILE A 104 10.73 -6.66 18.34
N GLY A 105 11.44 -7.51 17.59
CA GLY A 105 12.90 -7.61 17.49
C GLY A 105 13.71 -6.33 17.67
N HIS A 106 14.77 -6.45 18.47
CA HIS A 106 15.80 -5.42 18.60
C HIS A 106 16.68 -5.43 17.35
N PRO A 107 16.90 -4.29 16.67
CA PRO A 107 17.59 -4.25 15.36
C PRO A 107 19.00 -4.87 15.37
N TYR A 108 19.69 -4.76 16.51
CA TYR A 108 21.06 -5.28 16.68
C TYR A 108 21.09 -6.69 17.27
N LYS A 109 19.98 -7.19 17.82
CA LYS A 109 19.86 -8.61 18.19
C LYS A 109 19.01 -9.27 17.11
N ILE A 110 19.61 -9.39 15.94
CA ILE A 110 19.12 -10.28 14.89
C ILE A 110 19.34 -11.71 15.41
N THR A 111 18.53 -12.17 16.36
CA THR A 111 18.26 -13.59 16.48
C THR A 111 17.57 -13.96 15.17
N LYS A 112 18.29 -14.73 14.35
CA LYS A 112 18.22 -14.76 12.88
C LYS A 112 16.89 -15.23 12.26
N GLU A 113 15.86 -15.46 13.05
CA GLU A 113 14.72 -16.26 12.60
C GLU A 113 13.50 -15.39 12.27
N CYS A 114 13.13 -14.40 13.09
CA CYS A 114 11.86 -13.68 12.93
C CYS A 114 11.98 -12.18 12.57
N LEU A 115 13.19 -11.65 12.42
CA LEU A 115 13.37 -10.25 12.04
C LEU A 115 13.16 -10.07 10.54
N THR A 116 12.15 -9.29 10.17
CA THR A 116 11.88 -8.93 8.79
C THR A 116 12.85 -7.88 8.25
N PRO A 117 13.12 -7.86 6.94
CA PRO A 117 13.90 -6.80 6.32
C PRO A 117 13.27 -5.44 6.57
N ALA A 118 14.06 -4.49 7.09
CA ALA A 118 13.64 -3.09 7.24
C ALA A 118 13.27 -2.44 5.89
N PHE A 119 13.74 -3.04 4.79
CA PHE A 119 13.39 -2.68 3.41
C PHE A 119 11.91 -2.37 3.22
N PHE A 120 10.97 -3.18 3.72
CA PHE A 120 9.54 -2.97 3.48
C PHE A 120 9.04 -1.64 4.04
N SER A 121 9.42 -1.29 5.27
CA SER A 121 9.00 -0.03 5.89
C SER A 121 9.77 1.17 5.31
N GLU A 122 11.07 1.02 5.05
CA GLU A 122 11.90 2.08 4.48
C GLU A 122 11.50 2.42 3.04
N PHE A 123 11.28 1.39 2.21
CA PHE A 123 10.80 1.57 0.85
C PHE A 123 9.40 2.17 0.84
N GLN A 124 8.48 1.70 1.70
CA GLN A 124 7.13 2.24 1.75
C GLN A 124 7.12 3.70 2.20
N MET A 125 7.93 4.06 3.20
CA MET A 125 8.10 5.46 3.60
C MET A 125 8.55 6.33 2.41
N SER A 126 9.53 5.85 1.64
CA SER A 126 10.04 6.52 0.44
C SER A 126 8.99 6.65 -0.65
N TYR A 127 8.24 5.58 -0.88
CA TYR A 127 7.14 5.56 -1.83
C TYR A 127 6.08 6.59 -1.47
N GLN A 128 5.71 6.72 -0.20
CA GLN A 128 4.73 7.72 0.23
C GLN A 128 5.24 9.16 0.10
N LEU A 129 6.54 9.40 0.38
CA LEU A 129 7.18 10.70 0.16
C LEU A 129 7.14 11.11 -1.32
N TRP A 130 7.29 10.15 -2.23
CA TRP A 130 7.16 10.38 -3.67
C TRP A 130 5.69 10.48 -4.12
N SER A 131 4.81 9.60 -3.65
CA SER A 131 3.46 9.44 -4.18
C SER A 131 2.54 10.56 -3.74
N ILE A 132 2.66 11.07 -2.51
CA ILE A 132 1.76 12.11 -1.99
C ILE A 132 1.80 13.39 -2.84
N PRO A 133 2.98 13.99 -3.13
CA PRO A 133 3.05 15.14 -4.03
C PRO A 133 2.49 14.85 -5.42
N LEU A 134 2.77 13.67 -5.98
CA LEU A 134 2.25 13.31 -7.30
C LEU A 134 0.74 13.10 -7.29
N CYS A 135 0.15 12.47 -6.28
CA CYS A 135 -1.30 12.33 -6.13
C CYS A 135 -1.99 13.71 -6.18
N ILE A 136 -1.41 14.72 -5.52
CA ILE A 136 -1.91 16.10 -5.58
C ILE A 136 -1.80 16.66 -7.00
N LEU A 137 -0.65 16.49 -7.66
CA LEU A 137 -0.41 17.00 -9.00
C LEU A 137 -1.28 16.34 -10.09
N VAL A 138 -1.58 15.04 -9.96
CA VAL A 138 -2.43 14.32 -10.92
C VAL A 138 -3.93 14.40 -10.58
N GLY A 139 -4.30 15.06 -9.47
CA GLY A 139 -5.69 15.20 -9.04
C GLY A 139 -6.29 13.94 -8.38
N GLU A 140 -5.45 12.99 -7.92
CA GLU A 140 -5.87 11.80 -7.16
C GLU A 140 -5.88 12.05 -5.64
N ASN A 141 -6.16 13.28 -5.20
CA ASN A 141 -6.10 13.74 -3.81
C ASN A 141 -7.44 13.68 -3.06
N SER A 142 -8.31 12.72 -3.38
CA SER A 142 -9.56 12.53 -2.64
C SER A 142 -9.30 12.30 -1.14
N GLY A 143 -10.18 12.80 -0.27
CA GLY A 143 -10.02 12.70 1.19
C GLY A 143 -9.67 11.28 1.69
N PRO A 144 -10.41 10.23 1.30
CA PRO A 144 -10.08 8.86 1.69
C PRO A 144 -8.71 8.40 1.18
N MET A 145 -8.33 8.74 -0.05
CA MET A 145 -7.03 8.37 -0.62
C MET A 145 -5.89 9.05 0.15
N MET A 146 -6.03 10.34 0.47
CA MET A 146 -5.05 11.07 1.26
C MET A 146 -4.93 10.52 2.69
N ALA A 147 -6.06 10.20 3.33
CA ALA A 147 -6.06 9.56 4.65
C ALA A 147 -5.34 8.21 4.62
N HIS A 148 -5.51 7.43 3.55
CA HIS A 148 -4.76 6.20 3.33
C HIS A 148 -3.26 6.46 3.21
N HIS A 149 -2.82 7.33 2.29
CA HIS A 149 -1.40 7.64 2.10
C HIS A 149 -0.72 8.14 3.37
N VAL A 150 -1.35 9.06 4.10
CA VAL A 150 -0.82 9.59 5.36
C VAL A 150 -0.75 8.50 6.43
N SER A 151 -1.76 7.63 6.52
CA SER A 151 -1.76 6.53 7.50
C SER A 151 -0.65 5.52 7.21
N VAL A 152 -0.47 5.16 5.93
CA VAL A 152 0.61 4.26 5.51
C VAL A 152 1.97 4.88 5.73
N ALA A 153 2.16 6.17 5.40
CA ALA A 153 3.40 6.89 5.64
C ALA A 153 3.76 6.94 7.12
N THR A 154 2.78 7.26 7.97
CA THR A 154 2.95 7.29 9.43
C THR A 154 3.37 5.93 9.95
N LEU A 155 2.68 4.85 9.55
CA LEU A 155 3.02 3.50 9.98
C LEU A 155 4.42 3.08 9.48
N ALA A 156 4.78 3.40 8.24
CA ALA A 156 6.08 3.09 7.66
C ALA A 156 7.24 3.82 8.38
N VAL A 157 7.05 5.10 8.74
CA VAL A 157 8.01 5.86 9.54
C VAL A 157 8.18 5.20 10.91
N MET A 158 7.09 4.93 11.62
CA MET A 158 7.15 4.30 12.96
C MET A 158 7.84 2.94 12.91
N CYS A 159 7.51 2.12 11.90
CA CYS A 159 8.13 0.82 11.71
C CYS A 159 9.64 0.91 11.45
N SER A 160 10.08 1.94 10.74
CA SER A 160 11.49 2.15 10.41
C SER A 160 12.28 2.73 11.58
N THR A 161 11.72 3.66 12.35
CA THR A 161 12.50 4.50 13.29
C THR A 161 12.40 4.11 14.77
N LEU A 162 11.45 3.27 15.17
CA LEU A 162 11.29 2.88 16.58
C LEU A 162 12.09 1.61 16.92
N ILE A 163 12.64 1.54 18.13
CA ILE A 163 13.31 0.32 18.62
C ILE A 163 12.32 -0.82 18.79
N THR A 164 11.13 -0.52 19.33
CA THR A 164 10.07 -1.50 19.60
C THR A 164 9.03 -1.54 18.49
N SER A 165 9.41 -1.23 17.25
CA SER A 165 8.47 -1.39 16.17
C SER A 165 8.18 -2.86 15.91
N THR A 166 6.94 -3.15 15.56
CA THR A 166 6.51 -4.48 15.17
C THR A 166 6.91 -4.76 13.72
N ARG A 167 8.22 -4.71 13.44
CA ARG A 167 8.78 -4.84 12.07
C ARG A 167 8.29 -6.10 11.39
N TYR A 168 8.09 -7.17 12.16
CA TYR A 168 7.52 -8.43 11.71
C TYR A 168 6.31 -8.28 10.78
N TYR A 169 5.37 -7.37 11.08
CA TYR A 169 4.18 -7.20 10.26
C TYR A 169 4.40 -6.31 9.02
N CYS A 170 5.55 -5.65 8.87
CA CYS A 170 5.84 -4.78 7.73
C CYS A 170 5.83 -5.54 6.40
N VAL A 171 6.31 -6.80 6.40
CA VAL A 171 6.25 -7.66 5.21
C VAL A 171 4.80 -7.87 4.78
N PHE A 172 3.89 -8.08 5.72
CA PHE A 172 2.48 -8.22 5.41
C PHE A 172 1.86 -6.90 4.97
N TYR A 173 2.01 -5.85 5.80
CA TYR A 173 1.37 -4.55 5.61
C TYR A 173 1.82 -3.82 4.35
N PHE A 174 3.11 -3.87 4.03
CA PHE A 174 3.71 -3.13 2.92
C PHE A 174 4.13 -4.02 1.75
N GLY A 175 3.99 -5.34 1.90
CA GLY A 175 4.28 -6.32 0.85
C GLY A 175 3.03 -7.10 0.44
N VAL A 176 2.64 -8.10 1.24
CA VAL A 176 1.54 -9.02 0.91
C VAL A 176 0.26 -8.29 0.53
N VAL A 177 -0.11 -7.27 1.30
CA VAL A 177 -1.31 -6.46 1.08
C VAL A 177 -1.32 -5.75 -0.29
N GLU A 178 -0.14 -5.35 -0.80
CA GLU A 178 0.00 -4.68 -2.10
C GLU A 178 -0.24 -5.61 -3.30
N SER A 179 -0.20 -6.93 -3.11
CA SER A 179 -0.54 -7.89 -4.18
C SER A 179 -1.97 -7.67 -4.72
N SER A 180 -2.91 -7.31 -3.86
CA SER A 180 -4.28 -6.96 -4.28
C SER A 180 -4.35 -5.65 -5.07
N SER A 181 -3.43 -4.71 -4.80
CA SER A 181 -3.34 -3.42 -5.48
C SER A 181 -2.93 -3.57 -6.95
N VAL A 182 -2.24 -4.66 -7.31
CA VAL A 182 -1.89 -4.99 -8.70
C VAL A 182 -3.15 -5.12 -9.56
N PHE A 183 -4.10 -5.92 -9.11
CA PHE A 183 -5.37 -6.14 -9.83
C PHE A 183 -6.25 -4.88 -9.83
N LEU A 184 -6.19 -4.08 -8.76
CA LEU A 184 -6.87 -2.78 -8.69
C LEU A 184 -6.33 -1.82 -9.76
N SER A 185 -5.01 -1.71 -9.90
CA SER A 185 -4.38 -0.86 -10.92
C SER A 185 -4.78 -1.26 -12.33
N ILE A 186 -4.84 -2.57 -12.63
CA ILE A 186 -5.33 -3.07 -13.92
C ILE A 186 -6.79 -2.67 -14.12
N MET A 187 -7.67 -2.91 -13.14
CA MET A 187 -9.08 -2.55 -13.23
C MET A 187 -9.28 -1.04 -13.42
N ASN A 188 -8.50 -0.19 -12.74
CA ASN A 188 -8.57 1.26 -12.88
C ASN A 188 -8.11 1.72 -14.27
N ALA A 189 -7.09 1.08 -14.84
CA ALA A 189 -6.67 1.34 -16.22
C ALA A 189 -7.82 1.11 -17.22
N PHE A 190 -8.57 0.01 -17.06
CA PHE A 190 -9.79 -0.24 -17.86
C PHE A 190 -10.86 0.83 -17.65
N LYS A 191 -11.15 1.20 -16.40
CA LYS A 191 -12.18 2.22 -16.08
C LYS A 191 -11.85 3.59 -16.67
N SER A 192 -10.57 3.93 -16.77
CA SER A 192 -10.12 5.18 -17.40
C SER A 192 -10.28 5.19 -18.93
N ARG A 193 -10.50 4.01 -19.55
CA ARG A 193 -10.54 3.83 -21.00
C ARG A 193 -11.71 2.90 -21.39
N PRO A 194 -12.95 3.41 -21.48
CA PRO A 194 -14.14 2.60 -21.75
C PRO A 194 -14.02 1.72 -23.01
N HIS A 195 -13.38 2.21 -24.07
CA HIS A 195 -13.12 1.42 -25.28
C HIS A 195 -12.30 0.14 -25.04
N TRP A 196 -11.47 0.07 -23.99
CA TRP A 196 -10.77 -1.18 -23.64
C TRP A 196 -11.69 -2.21 -23.00
N ILE A 197 -12.72 -1.74 -22.28
CA ILE A 197 -13.73 -2.62 -21.70
C ILE A 197 -14.56 -3.25 -22.82
N GLU A 198 -14.91 -2.47 -23.83
CA GLU A 198 -15.62 -2.96 -25.02
C GLU A 198 -14.76 -3.93 -25.85
N ALA A 199 -13.48 -3.62 -26.03
CA ALA A 199 -12.56 -4.47 -26.80
C ALA A 199 -12.15 -5.76 -26.06
N MET A 200 -12.03 -5.72 -24.73
CA MET A 200 -11.56 -6.84 -23.90
C MET A 200 -12.43 -7.05 -22.65
N PRO A 201 -13.74 -7.32 -22.80
CA PRO A 201 -14.67 -7.40 -21.68
C PRO A 201 -14.34 -8.54 -20.72
N THR A 202 -13.87 -9.68 -21.23
CA THR A 202 -13.45 -10.83 -20.43
C THR A 202 -12.26 -10.48 -19.54
N LEU A 203 -11.24 -9.80 -20.06
CA LEU A 203 -10.07 -9.40 -19.28
C LEU A 203 -10.44 -8.41 -18.18
N PHE A 204 -11.34 -7.45 -18.47
CA PHE A 204 -11.88 -6.56 -17.46
C PHE A 204 -12.64 -7.31 -16.36
N ALA A 205 -13.53 -8.23 -16.73
CA ALA A 205 -14.28 -9.06 -15.78
C ALA A 205 -13.34 -9.91 -14.90
N CYS A 206 -12.34 -10.56 -15.50
CA CYS A 206 -11.30 -11.31 -14.78
C CYS A 206 -10.54 -10.41 -13.80
N SER A 207 -10.11 -9.21 -14.23
CA SER A 207 -9.38 -8.27 -13.36
C SER A 207 -10.21 -7.84 -12.15
N LYS A 208 -11.51 -7.59 -12.34
CA LYS A 208 -12.46 -7.24 -11.28
C LYS A 208 -12.66 -8.39 -10.30
N LEU A 209 -12.79 -9.62 -10.80
CA LEU A 209 -12.93 -10.82 -9.97
C LEU A 209 -11.65 -11.08 -9.16
N LEU A 210 -10.48 -11.05 -9.81
CA LEU A 210 -9.18 -11.25 -9.15
C LEU A 210 -8.92 -10.19 -8.09
N PHE A 211 -9.21 -8.92 -8.39
CA PHE A 211 -9.15 -7.85 -7.39
C PHE A 211 -10.06 -8.15 -6.19
N SER A 212 -11.31 -8.54 -6.45
CA SER A 212 -12.29 -8.80 -5.38
C SER A 212 -11.83 -9.94 -4.47
N VAL A 213 -11.38 -11.06 -5.06
CA VAL A 213 -10.91 -12.24 -4.32
C VAL A 213 -9.65 -11.92 -3.52
N THR A 214 -8.65 -11.32 -4.16
CA THR A 214 -7.38 -11.01 -3.50
C THR A 214 -7.53 -9.93 -2.43
N PHE A 215 -8.39 -8.93 -2.64
CA PHE A 215 -8.73 -7.95 -1.62
C PHE A 215 -9.37 -8.63 -0.41
N LEU A 216 -10.44 -9.41 -0.59
CA LEU A 216 -11.11 -10.05 0.55
C LEU A 216 -10.19 -11.02 1.29
N CYS A 217 -9.38 -11.79 0.59
CA CYS A 217 -8.44 -12.72 1.21
C CYS A 217 -7.33 -11.98 1.99
N MET A 218 -6.56 -11.10 1.33
CA MET A 218 -5.38 -10.49 1.93
C MET A 218 -5.74 -9.37 2.91
N ARG A 219 -6.72 -8.53 2.55
CA ARG A 219 -7.07 -7.30 3.29
C ARG A 219 -8.18 -7.45 4.33
N ILE A 220 -8.89 -8.59 4.34
CA ILE A 220 -9.92 -8.87 5.35
C ILE A 220 -9.59 -10.15 6.12
N VAL A 221 -9.53 -11.29 5.43
CA VAL A 221 -9.36 -12.60 6.10
C VAL A 221 -8.00 -12.70 6.80
N LEU A 222 -6.92 -12.32 6.14
CA LEU A 222 -5.57 -12.38 6.72
C LEU A 222 -5.22 -11.14 7.54
N TRP A 223 -5.64 -9.94 7.10
CA TRP A 223 -5.33 -8.69 7.80
C TRP A 223 -5.88 -8.63 9.23
N ILE A 224 -7.15 -8.99 9.44
CA ILE A 224 -7.82 -8.77 10.74
C ILE A 224 -7.15 -9.56 11.87
N PRO A 225 -6.87 -10.87 11.75
CA PRO A 225 -6.15 -11.60 12.79
C PRO A 225 -4.76 -11.03 13.07
N LEU A 226 -4.02 -10.63 12.02
CA LEU A 226 -2.68 -10.06 12.16
C LEU A 226 -2.70 -8.69 12.84
N LEU A 227 -3.73 -7.88 12.57
CA LEU A 227 -3.95 -6.60 13.22
C LEU A 227 -4.23 -6.77 14.71
N LEU A 228 -5.02 -7.78 15.09
CA LEU A 228 -5.29 -8.08 16.50
C LEU A 228 -4.02 -8.51 17.23
N ASP A 229 -3.19 -9.34 16.59
CA ASP A 229 -1.89 -9.74 17.14
C ASP A 229 -0.95 -8.53 17.29
N PHE A 230 -0.90 -7.66 16.27
CA PHE A 230 -0.18 -6.39 16.31
C PHE A 230 -0.65 -5.50 17.47
N PHE A 231 -1.96 -5.30 17.64
CA PHE A 231 -2.49 -4.47 18.71
C PHE A 231 -2.18 -5.03 20.10
N ARG A 232 -2.26 -6.35 20.28
CA ARG A 232 -1.88 -7.01 21.52
C ARG A 232 -0.41 -6.74 21.87
N ILE A 233 0.49 -7.02 20.93
CA ILE A 233 1.93 -6.82 21.13
C ILE A 233 2.27 -5.35 21.39
N ALA A 234 1.70 -4.44 20.61
CA ALA A 234 1.94 -3.01 20.77
C ALA A 234 1.35 -2.48 22.08
N TRP A 235 0.19 -2.99 22.52
CA TRP A 235 -0.35 -2.70 23.84
C TRP A 235 0.58 -3.17 24.96
N ASP A 236 1.09 -4.40 24.88
CA ASP A 236 2.01 -4.96 25.87
C ASP A 236 3.31 -4.14 25.95
N ILE A 237 3.85 -3.67 24.82
CA ILE A 237 4.99 -2.74 24.78
C ILE A 237 4.62 -1.42 25.46
N GLY A 238 3.46 -0.87 25.13
CA GLY A 238 2.99 0.41 25.63
C GLY A 238 2.82 0.41 27.14
N THR A 239 2.24 -0.64 27.72
CA THR A 239 2.05 -0.76 29.17
C THR A 239 3.35 -1.09 29.90
N SER A 240 4.05 -2.16 29.49
CA SER A 240 5.26 -2.62 30.18
C SER A 240 6.42 -1.62 30.16
N ARG A 241 6.57 -0.85 29.06
CA ARG A 241 7.62 0.17 28.96
C ARG A 241 7.13 1.57 29.27
N GLY A 242 5.83 1.82 29.15
CA GLY A 242 5.22 3.11 29.44
C GLY A 242 5.32 3.51 30.90
N GLU A 243 5.30 2.54 31.82
CA GLU A 243 5.52 2.77 33.26
C GLU A 243 6.88 3.45 33.55
N HIS A 244 7.89 3.16 32.74
CA HIS A 244 9.22 3.73 32.88
C HIS A 244 9.47 4.93 31.97
N ASN A 245 8.79 5.01 30.83
CA ASN A 245 8.92 6.10 29.86
C ASN A 245 7.61 6.33 29.10
N GLY A 246 6.88 7.38 29.48
CA GLY A 246 5.58 7.73 28.92
C GLY A 246 5.54 7.97 27.40
N ILE A 247 6.70 8.18 26.74
CA ILE A 247 6.78 8.29 25.28
C ILE A 247 6.30 6.99 24.61
N TYR A 248 6.51 5.82 25.22
CA TYR A 248 6.02 4.56 24.65
C TYR A 248 4.49 4.52 24.55
N HIS A 249 3.75 5.10 25.50
CA HIS A 249 2.28 5.21 25.39
C HIS A 249 1.88 6.07 24.19
N ILE A 250 2.53 7.23 24.02
CA ILE A 250 2.24 8.15 22.91
C ILE A 250 2.49 7.44 21.57
N LEU A 251 3.61 6.73 21.43
CA LEU A 251 3.96 6.06 20.18
C LEU A 251 3.04 4.89 19.85
N VAL A 252 2.66 4.10 20.85
CA VAL A 252 1.68 3.01 20.66
C VAL A 252 0.34 3.58 20.21
N VAL A 253 -0.18 4.63 20.88
CA VAL A 253 -1.41 5.31 20.46
C VAL A 253 -1.27 5.88 19.05
N THR A 254 -0.12 6.49 18.73
CA THR A 254 0.14 7.04 17.39
C THR A 254 0.24 5.95 16.32
N SER A 255 0.64 4.72 16.67
CA SER A 255 0.62 3.57 15.76
C SER A 255 -0.78 2.95 15.59
N PHE A 256 -1.65 3.08 16.59
CA PHE A 256 -3.01 2.54 16.54
C PHE A 256 -3.92 3.34 15.62
N ALA A 257 -3.82 4.67 15.66
CA ALA A 257 -4.63 5.56 14.83
C ALA A 257 -4.55 5.22 13.32
N PRO A 258 -3.38 5.14 12.66
CA PRO A 258 -3.30 4.80 11.24
C PRO A 258 -3.75 3.37 10.97
N ALA A 259 -3.45 2.41 11.85
CA ALA A 259 -3.88 1.02 11.71
C ALA A 259 -5.42 0.89 11.74
N PHE A 260 -6.08 1.64 12.63
CA PHE A 260 -7.54 1.72 12.70
C PHE A 260 -8.14 2.36 11.45
N VAL A 261 -7.60 3.51 11.01
CA VAL A 261 -8.06 4.20 9.79
C VAL A 261 -7.96 3.27 8.58
N LEU A 262 -6.82 2.60 8.40
CA LEU A 262 -6.60 1.67 7.30
C LEU A 262 -7.57 0.47 7.37
N THR A 263 -7.89 -0.01 8.56
CA THR A 263 -8.82 -1.13 8.74
C THR A 263 -10.26 -0.72 8.45
N ALA A 264 -10.70 0.43 8.97
CA ALA A 264 -12.02 0.98 8.70
C ALA A 264 -12.24 1.19 7.19
N MET A 265 -11.23 1.73 6.51
CA MET A 265 -11.25 1.85 5.05
C MET A 265 -11.36 0.50 4.36
N GLN A 266 -10.58 -0.50 4.78
CA GLN A 266 -10.64 -1.85 4.19
C GLN A 266 -12.02 -2.48 4.35
N ILE A 267 -12.65 -2.38 5.53
CA ILE A 267 -14.01 -2.87 5.78
C ILE A 267 -15.02 -2.13 4.90
N PHE A 268 -14.91 -0.80 4.79
CA PHE A 268 -15.77 0.00 3.92
C PHE A 268 -15.70 -0.47 2.45
N TRP A 269 -14.50 -0.67 1.92
CA TRP A 269 -14.31 -1.15 0.55
C TRP A 269 -14.75 -2.60 0.38
N ALA A 270 -14.49 -3.48 1.34
CA ALA A 270 -14.98 -4.86 1.33
C ALA A 270 -16.51 -4.91 1.25
N SER A 271 -17.22 -4.04 1.99
CA SER A 271 -18.68 -3.97 1.90
C SER A 271 -19.18 -3.63 0.49
N LYS A 272 -18.47 -2.75 -0.22
CA LYS A 272 -18.78 -2.40 -1.62
C LYS A 272 -18.48 -3.55 -2.57
N ILE A 273 -17.36 -4.26 -2.37
CA ILE A 273 -16.97 -5.42 -3.17
C ILE A 273 -18.01 -6.54 -3.01
N ILE A 274 -18.37 -6.89 -1.77
CA ILE A 274 -19.36 -7.93 -1.47
C ILE A 274 -20.71 -7.59 -2.09
N ARG A 275 -21.20 -6.35 -1.93
CA ARG A 275 -22.44 -5.89 -2.60
C ARG A 275 -22.35 -6.00 -4.12
N GLY A 276 -21.19 -5.70 -4.70
CA GLY A 276 -20.93 -5.86 -6.12
C GLY A 276 -20.98 -7.32 -6.58
N LEU A 277 -20.39 -8.24 -5.82
CA LEU A 277 -20.39 -9.67 -6.10
C LEU A 277 -21.79 -10.28 -5.95
N VAL A 278 -22.53 -9.94 -4.89
CA VAL A 278 -23.91 -10.41 -4.68
C VAL A 278 -24.79 -9.98 -5.84
N LYS A 279 -24.71 -8.72 -6.30
CA LYS A 279 -25.48 -8.26 -7.46
C LYS A 279 -25.16 -9.03 -8.74
N MET A 280 -23.90 -9.43 -8.95
CA MET A 280 -23.50 -10.23 -10.11
C MET A 280 -24.08 -11.65 -10.06
N ILE A 281 -24.23 -12.23 -8.86
CA ILE A 281 -24.80 -13.58 -8.68
C ILE A 281 -26.34 -13.54 -8.75
N SER A 282 -26.97 -12.56 -8.09
CA SER A 282 -28.44 -12.47 -7.98
C SER A 282 -29.15 -12.00 -9.25
N LYS A 283 -28.43 -11.42 -10.20
CA LYS A 283 -28.94 -11.09 -11.53
C LYS A 283 -28.11 -11.80 -12.60
N PRO A 284 -28.30 -13.11 -12.81
CA PRO A 284 -27.77 -13.78 -13.99
C PRO A 284 -28.30 -13.02 -15.21
N THR A 285 -27.37 -12.56 -16.04
CA THR A 285 -27.62 -11.54 -17.05
C THR A 285 -28.35 -12.13 -18.25
N ASP A 286 -29.67 -12.28 -18.15
CA ASP A 286 -30.51 -12.33 -19.35
C ASP A 286 -30.93 -10.88 -19.66
N SER A 287 -30.38 -10.30 -20.74
CA SER A 287 -30.81 -9.07 -21.44
C SER A 287 -30.22 -7.67 -21.13
N GLU A 288 -29.58 -7.38 -19.99
CA GLU A 288 -29.14 -5.98 -19.70
C GLU A 288 -27.76 -5.56 -20.25
N TRP A 289 -26.94 -6.46 -20.81
CA TRP A 289 -25.60 -6.07 -21.31
C TRP A 289 -25.64 -5.26 -22.62
N HIS A 290 -26.74 -5.33 -23.39
CA HIS A 290 -26.86 -4.63 -24.67
C HIS A 290 -27.53 -3.26 -24.60
N SER A 291 -28.17 -2.88 -23.49
CA SER A 291 -28.94 -1.62 -23.39
C SER A 291 -28.14 -0.42 -22.86
N GLY A 292 -26.91 -0.62 -22.38
CA GLY A 292 -26.06 0.46 -21.82
C GLY A 292 -25.31 1.31 -22.85
N VAL A 293 -25.37 0.97 -24.15
CA VAL A 293 -24.54 1.60 -25.19
C VAL A 293 -25.33 2.54 -26.12
N SER A 294 -26.68 2.63 -26.06
CA SER A 294 -27.46 3.31 -27.10
C SER A 294 -28.31 4.53 -26.70
N SER A 295 -27.93 5.37 -25.72
CA SER A 295 -28.74 6.58 -25.41
C SER A 295 -28.01 7.87 -25.04
N HIS A 296 -26.79 8.10 -25.55
CA HIS A 296 -26.13 9.41 -25.45
C HIS A 296 -25.85 10.08 -26.80
N GLY A 297 -26.77 9.89 -27.74
CA GLY A 297 -26.77 10.61 -29.01
C GLY A 297 -28.19 10.91 -29.45
N LYS A 298 -28.81 11.96 -28.88
CA LYS A 298 -29.75 12.85 -29.56
C LYS A 298 -30.17 14.01 -28.66
N ASP A 299 -30.20 15.17 -29.30
CA ASP A 299 -30.94 16.38 -28.94
C ASP A 299 -30.35 17.31 -27.87
N LYS A 300 -29.50 18.22 -28.36
CA LYS A 300 -29.68 19.65 -28.12
C LYS A 300 -29.56 20.40 -29.45
N GLY A 301 -30.67 20.42 -30.18
CA GLY A 301 -31.01 21.51 -31.08
C GLY A 301 -31.89 22.50 -30.31
N ASP A 302 -31.76 23.76 -30.71
CA ASP A 302 -32.40 25.00 -30.23
C ASP A 302 -31.65 25.75 -29.11
#